data_AF-A0A818S2Y6-F1
#
_entry.id   AF-A0A818S2Y6-F1
#
_cell.length_a   1.000
_cell.length_b   1.000
_cell.length_c   1.000
_cell.angle_alpha   90.00
_cell.angle_beta   90.00
_cell.angle_gamma   90.00
#
_symmetry.space_group_name_H-M   'P 1'
#
loop_
_entity.id
_entity.type
_entity.pdbx_description
1 polymer ?
#
loop_
_entity_poly.entity_id
_entity_poly.type
_entity_poly.pdbx_seq_one_letter_code
_entity_poly.pdbx_strand_id
1 'polypeptide(L)'
;MSSDKQRRLLLFVTGSDRMPIGGLSEMTFKIAKISSNKCNINDLLPMSHTCFNQLLLPPYSTCEILKEKLFLAIENCEGFGIE
;
A
#
# COMPACT_ATOMS: atom_id res chain seq x y z
N MET A 1 0.37 12.10 -8.92
CA MET A 1 -0.35 10.81 -8.81
C MET A 1 -1.54 10.89 -9.75
N SER A 2 -1.70 9.95 -10.69
CA SER A 2 -2.92 9.87 -11.51
C SER A 2 -4.07 9.29 -10.69
N SER A 3 -5.32 9.61 -11.03
CA SER A 3 -6.52 9.06 -10.38
C SER A 3 -6.54 7.53 -10.39
N ASP A 4 -6.02 6.91 -11.46
CA ASP A 4 -5.85 5.46 -11.56
C ASP A 4 -4.92 4.91 -10.47
N LYS A 5 -3.75 5.54 -10.29
CA LYS A 5 -2.77 5.14 -9.27
C LYS A 5 -3.31 5.30 -7.85
N GLN A 6 -4.17 6.30 -7.61
CA GLN A 6 -4.85 6.47 -6.33
C GLN A 6 -5.87 5.35 -6.08
N ARG A 7 -6.62 4.97 -7.11
CA ARG A 7 -7.58 3.85 -7.03
C ARG A 7 -6.87 2.51 -6.77
N ARG A 8 -5.73 2.28 -7.42
CA ARG A 8 -4.88 1.09 -7.17
C ARG A 8 -4.28 1.08 -5.78
N LEU A 9 -3.86 2.23 -5.25
CA LEU A 9 -3.40 2.33 -3.87
C LEU A 9 -4.54 2.04 -2.88
N LEU A 10 -5.76 2.52 -3.15
CA LEU A 10 -6.93 2.21 -2.34
C LEU A 10 -7.21 0.70 -2.35
N LEU A 11 -7.20 0.08 -3.53
CA LEU A 11 -7.34 -1.37 -3.68
C LEU A 11 -6.25 -2.12 -2.90
N PHE A 12 -4.99 -1.69 -3.02
CA PHE A 12 -3.85 -2.31 -2.34
C PHE A 12 -4.02 -2.31 -0.81
N VAL A 13 -4.45 -1.18 -0.24
CA VAL A 13 -4.52 -1.05 1.23
C VAL A 13 -5.82 -1.59 1.81
N THR A 14 -6.90 -1.60 1.04
CA THR A 14 -8.26 -1.82 1.56
C THR A 14 -8.96 -3.03 0.96
N GLY A 15 -8.40 -3.62 -0.10
CA GLY A 15 -9.02 -4.68 -0.86
C GLY A 15 -10.20 -4.22 -1.74
N SER A 16 -10.51 -2.92 -1.75
CA SER A 16 -11.54 -2.34 -2.61
C SER A 16 -11.04 -1.09 -3.31
N ASP A 17 -11.48 -0.90 -4.55
CA ASP A 17 -11.20 0.29 -5.33
C ASP A 17 -12.31 1.37 -5.21
N ARG A 18 -13.26 1.14 -4.28
CA ARG A 18 -14.40 2.02 -3.99
C ARG A 18 -14.27 2.65 -2.60
N MET A 19 -14.74 3.89 -2.49
CA MET A 19 -14.85 4.57 -1.21
C MET A 19 -16.07 4.10 -0.42
N PRO A 20 -16.03 4.15 0.93
CA PRO A 20 -17.23 3.97 1.74
C PRO A 20 -18.29 5.02 1.42
N ILE A 21 -19.56 4.68 1.69
CA ILE A 21 -20.70 5.57 1.41
C ILE A 21 -20.59 6.89 2.20
N GLY A 22 -20.02 6.86 3.41
CA GLY A 22 -19.73 8.06 4.22
C GLY A 22 -18.45 8.82 3.83
N GLY A 23 -17.77 8.40 2.76
CA GLY A 23 -16.50 8.98 2.31
C GLY A 23 -15.28 8.45 3.06
N LEU A 24 -14.09 8.93 2.69
CA LEU A 24 -12.82 8.48 3.29
C LEU A 24 -12.68 8.82 4.78
N SER A 25 -13.41 9.81 5.27
CA SER A 25 -13.34 10.25 6.67
C SER A 25 -13.80 9.17 7.65
N GLU A 26 -14.69 8.28 7.22
CA GLU A 26 -15.14 7.13 8.03
C GLU A 26 -14.21 5.93 7.91
N MET A 27 -13.23 5.99 7.00
CA MET A 27 -12.24 4.95 6.81
C MET A 27 -11.00 5.24 7.66
N THR A 28 -10.71 4.34 8.58
CA THR A 28 -9.41 4.40 9.27
C THR A 28 -8.32 3.95 8.32
N PHE A 29 -7.32 4.79 8.03
CA PHE A 29 -6.15 4.43 7.24
C PHE A 29 -4.90 4.52 8.12
N LYS A 30 -4.16 3.42 8.25
CA LYS A 30 -2.99 3.34 9.15
C LYS A 30 -1.71 3.13 8.35
N ILE A 31 -0.66 3.86 8.70
CA ILE A 31 0.69 3.59 8.18
C ILE A 31 1.54 3.08 9.34
N ALA A 32 2.16 1.92 9.17
CA ALA A 32 3.05 1.31 10.15
C ALA A 32 4.40 0.99 9.53
N LYS A 33 5.44 1.02 10.36
CA LYS A 33 6.80 0.68 9.97
C LYS A 33 7.02 -0.83 10.10
N ILE A 34 7.61 -1.45 9.08
CA ILE A 34 8.07 -2.84 9.17
C ILE A 34 9.36 -2.85 10.01
N SER A 35 9.36 -3.63 11.09
CA SER A 35 10.58 -3.93 11.84
C SER A 35 11.29 -5.10 11.15
N SER A 36 12.41 -4.83 10.49
CA SER A 36 13.22 -5.87 9.85
C SER A 36 14.70 -5.63 10.14
N ASN A 37 15.39 -6.67 10.63
CA ASN A 37 16.84 -6.69 10.79
C ASN A 37 17.56 -7.20 9.53
N LYS A 38 16.89 -7.18 8.37
CA LYS A 38 17.49 -7.64 7.11
C LYS A 38 18.48 -6.61 6.58
N CYS A 39 19.62 -7.10 6.06
CA CYS A 39 20.72 -6.26 5.57
C CYS A 39 20.37 -5.38 4.36
N ASN A 40 19.22 -5.59 3.71
CA ASN A 40 18.81 -4.79 2.55
C ASN A 40 17.34 -4.38 2.63
N ILE A 41 17.07 -3.34 3.43
CA ILE A 41 15.75 -2.74 3.64
C ILE A 41 15.18 -2.14 2.36
N ASN A 42 16.04 -1.62 1.48
CA ASN A 42 15.60 -0.94 0.26
C ASN A 42 15.04 -1.91 -0.79
N ASP A 43 15.38 -3.19 -0.73
CA ASP A 43 14.80 -4.22 -1.61
C ASP A 43 13.46 -4.78 -1.12
N LEU A 44 13.05 -4.48 0.11
CA LEU A 44 11.76 -4.92 0.62
C LEU A 44 10.63 -4.15 -0.06
N LEU A 45 9.60 -4.88 -0.47
CA LEU A 45 8.35 -4.28 -0.94
C LEU A 45 7.46 -3.90 0.25
N PRO A 46 6.65 -2.84 0.13
CA PRO A 46 5.64 -2.55 1.12
C PRO A 46 4.56 -3.63 1.10
N MET A 47 3.92 -3.83 2.25
CA MET A 47 2.81 -4.77 2.43
C MET A 47 1.58 -4.04 2.90
N SER A 48 0.42 -4.68 2.83
CA SER A 48 -0.81 -4.16 3.39
C SER A 48 -1.54 -5.24 4.18
N HIS A 49 -2.29 -4.80 5.20
CA HIS A 49 -3.32 -5.61 5.84
C HIS A 49 -4.67 -4.99 5.50
N THR A 50 -5.33 -5.56 4.49
CA THR A 50 -6.60 -5.06 3.96
C THR A 50 -7.71 -5.05 5.00
N CYS A 51 -7.77 -6.07 5.86
CA CYS A 51 -8.74 -6.15 6.96
C CYS A 51 -8.70 -4.95 7.92
N PHE A 52 -7.57 -4.24 8.00
CA PHE A 52 -7.35 -3.13 8.92
C PHE A 52 -7.02 -1.82 8.21
N ASN A 53 -7.11 -1.78 6.88
CA ASN A 53 -6.74 -0.63 6.05
C ASN A 53 -5.36 -0.08 6.42
N GLN A 54 -4.41 -1.00 6.60
CA GLN A 54 -3.07 -0.68 7.12
C GLN A 54 -2.02 -0.90 6.05
N LEU A 55 -1.23 0.15 5.77
CA LEU A 55 -0.06 0.12 4.91
C LEU A 55 1.21 -0.06 5.76
N LEU A 56 2.01 -1.06 5.42
CA LEU A 56 3.26 -1.40 6.08
C LEU A 56 4.43 -0.98 5.20
N LEU A 57 5.21 -0.01 5.66
CA LEU A 57 6.36 0.54 4.92
C LEU A 57 7.68 0.11 5.58
N PRO A 58 8.62 -0.45 4.80
CA PRO A 58 10.02 -0.53 5.22
C PRO A 58 10.60 0.87 5.47
N PRO A 59 11.60 1.00 6.37
CA PRO A 59 12.29 2.28 6.60
C PRO A 59 13.28 2.59 5.47
N TYR A 60 12.75 2.91 4.28
CA TYR A 60 13.55 3.26 3.11
C TYR A 60 14.48 4.43 3.38
N SER A 61 15.66 4.40 2.75
CA SER A 61 16.68 5.45 2.91
C SER A 61 16.26 6.79 2.29
N THR A 62 15.42 6.78 1.25
CA THR A 62 14.96 7.99 0.56
C THR A 62 13.49 7.91 0.14
N CYS A 63 12.86 9.07 -0.05
CA CYS A 63 11.51 9.16 -0.60
C CYS A 63 11.39 8.60 -2.04
N GLU A 64 12.47 8.65 -2.82
CA GLU A 64 12.49 8.12 -4.18
C GLU A 64 12.36 6.60 -4.18
N ILE A 65 13.11 5.91 -3.32
CA ILE A 65 13.01 4.46 -3.14
C ILE A 65 11.61 4.08 -2.65
N LEU A 66 11.07 4.80 -1.66
CA LEU A 66 9.71 4.57 -1.17
C LEU A 66 8.70 4.66 -2.32
N LYS A 67 8.79 5.70 -3.15
CA LYS A 67 7.89 5.94 -4.27
C LYS A 67 8.01 4.83 -5.32
N GLU A 68 9.23 4.44 -5.69
CA GLU A 68 9.49 3.35 -6.63
C GLU A 68 8.91 2.02 -6.12
N LYS A 69 9.26 1.62 -4.89
CA LYS A 69 8.84 0.34 -4.32
C LYS A 69 7.33 0.29 -4.05
N LEU A 70 6.73 1.42 -3.67
CA LEU A 70 5.27 1.53 -3.53
C LEU A 70 4.58 1.38 -4.88
N PHE A 71 5.08 2.03 -5.93
CA PHE A 71 4.50 1.87 -7.26
C PHE A 71 4.65 0.43 -7.75
N LEU A 72 5.83 -0.16 -7.59
CA LEU A 72 6.06 -1.55 -7.96
C LEU A 72 5.08 -2.50 -7.23
N ALA A 73 4.85 -2.29 -5.94
CA ALA A 73 3.90 -3.10 -5.17
C ALA A 73 2.45 -2.91 -5.64
N ILE A 74 1.95 -1.68 -5.80
CA ILE A 74 0.57 -1.48 -6.28
C ILE A 74 0.40 -1.92 -7.74
N GLU A 75 1.47 -1.89 -8.54
CA GLU A 75 1.46 -2.28 -9.95
C GLU A 75 1.38 -3.78 -10.15
N ASN A 76 1.95 -4.56 -9.23
CA ASN A 76 2.01 -6.02 -9.28
C ASN A 76 1.08 -6.69 -8.25
N CYS A 77 0.35 -5.93 -7.45
CA CYS A 77 -0.64 -6.48 -6.53
C CYS A 77 -1.97 -6.69 -7.27
N GLU A 78 -1.98 -7.64 -8.19
CA GLU A 78 -3.22 -8.23 -8.67
C GLU A 78 -3.67 -9.25 -7.60
N GLY A 79 -4.81 -8.99 -6.95
CA GLY A 79 -5.45 -10.02 -6.14
C GLY A 79 -5.73 -11.26 -6.98
N PHE A 80 -5.95 -12.42 -6.35
CA PHE A 80 -6.45 -13.58 -7.09
C PHE A 80 -7.81 -13.19 -7.70
N GLY A 81 -7.80 -12.87 -8.99
CA GLY A 81 -8.99 -12.57 -9.78
C GLY A 81 -9.83 -13.81 -9.93
N ILE A 82 -10.50 -14.21 -8.85
CA ILE A 82 -11.68 -15.04 -8.93
C ILE A 82 -12.85 -14.11 -9.25
N GLU A 83 -13.09 -13.92 -10.54
CA GLU A 83 -14.41 -13.56 -11.04
C GLU A 83 -15.34 -14.77 -10.98
#